data_AF-A0AAD3RC06-F1
#
_entry.id   AF-A0AAD3RC06-F1
#
_cell.length_a   1.000
_cell.length_b   1.000
_cell.length_c   1.000
_cell.angle_alpha   90.00
_cell.angle_beta   90.00
_cell.angle_gamma   90.00
#
_symmetry.space_group_name_H-M   'P 1'
#
loop_
_entity.id
_entity.type
_entity.pdbx_description
1 polymer ?
#
loop_
_entity_poly.entity_id
_entity_poly.type
_entity_poly.pdbx_seq_one_letter_code
_entity_poly.pdbx_strand_id
1 'polypeptide(L)'
;MFSQTIKDFVHASPAVVLVSALGSLVLLLALAVYRHQHPVNLYLLLVFAVSVATALTFYEYSTVLQALFLTCAVFAGLTAYTFQSKRDFSKLGVGLFTCLWILIIASFMR
;
A
#
# COMPACT_ATOMS: atom_id res chain seq x y z
N MET A 1 -15.19 -16.62 3.41
CA MET A 1 -16.47 -16.28 4.10
C MET A 1 -17.58 -15.89 3.09
N PHE A 2 -18.61 -16.74 3.00
CA PHE A 2 -20.07 -16.53 2.76
C PHE A 2 -20.74 -15.76 1.60
N SER A 3 -20.08 -15.22 0.58
CA SER A 3 -20.82 -14.91 -0.67
C SER A 3 -19.92 -14.85 -1.90
N GLN A 4 -20.02 -15.85 -2.77
CA GLN A 4 -19.42 -15.80 -4.11
C GLN A 4 -20.00 -14.63 -4.93
N THR A 5 -21.26 -14.27 -4.69
CA THR A 5 -21.95 -13.15 -5.34
C THR A 5 -21.27 -11.80 -5.07
N ILE A 6 -20.73 -11.56 -3.88
CA ILE A 6 -20.02 -10.29 -3.58
C ILE A 6 -18.67 -10.24 -4.29
N LYS A 7 -17.95 -11.37 -4.38
CA LYS A 7 -16.71 -11.46 -5.17
C LYS A 7 -17.01 -11.21 -6.65
N ASP A 8 -18.04 -11.86 -7.19
CA ASP A 8 -18.42 -11.69 -8.59
C ASP A 8 -18.91 -10.26 -8.90
N PHE A 9 -19.61 -9.59 -7.97
CA PHE A 9 -20.06 -8.20 -8.15
C PHE A 9 -18.92 -7.18 -8.12
N VAL A 10 -17.92 -7.39 -7.26
CA VAL A 10 -16.71 -6.55 -7.18
C VAL A 10 -15.80 -6.81 -8.38
N HIS A 11 -15.67 -8.05 -8.84
CA HIS A 11 -14.96 -8.38 -10.08
C HIS A 11 -15.73 -7.92 -11.34
N ALA A 12 -17.06 -7.84 -11.30
CA ALA A 12 -17.89 -7.34 -12.39
C ALA A 12 -17.92 -5.80 -12.49
N SER A 13 -17.56 -5.08 -11.41
CA SER A 13 -17.50 -3.62 -11.39
C SER A 13 -16.06 -3.11 -11.25
N PRO A 14 -15.29 -3.05 -12.36
CA PRO A 14 -13.91 -2.54 -12.34
C PRO A 14 -13.81 -1.14 -11.71
N ALA A 15 -14.88 -0.34 -11.77
CA ALA A 15 -14.96 0.97 -11.13
C ALA A 15 -14.75 0.95 -9.60
N VAL A 16 -15.25 -0.07 -8.89
CA VAL A 16 -15.14 -0.13 -7.41
C VAL A 16 -13.71 -0.46 -6.97
N VAL A 17 -13.06 -1.37 -7.70
CA VAL A 17 -11.64 -1.70 -7.50
C VAL A 17 -10.77 -0.49 -7.81
N LEU A 18 -11.08 0.23 -8.89
CA LEU A 18 -10.32 1.41 -9.33
C LEU A 18 -10.48 2.59 -8.37
N VAL A 19 -11.68 2.84 -7.83
CA VAL A 19 -11.93 3.87 -6.81
C VAL A 19 -11.25 3.52 -5.48
N SER A 20 -11.23 2.26 -5.06
CA SER A 20 -10.51 1.82 -3.86
C SER A 20 -8.99 1.96 -4.02
N ALA A 21 -8.46 1.56 -5.19
CA ALA A 21 -7.05 1.72 -5.53
C ALA A 21 -6.65 3.21 -5.61
N LEU A 22 -7.43 4.07 -6.27
CA LEU A 22 -7.17 5.50 -6.32
C LEU A 22 -7.31 6.17 -4.95
N GLY A 23 -8.33 5.80 -4.16
CA GLY A 23 -8.54 6.32 -2.81
C GLY A 23 -7.38 6.00 -1.86
N SER A 24 -6.87 4.77 -1.89
CA SER A 24 -5.68 4.38 -1.13
C SER A 24 -4.42 5.13 -1.58
N LEU A 25 -4.27 5.36 -2.89
CA LEU A 25 -3.14 6.11 -3.45
C LEU A 25 -3.18 7.60 -3.05
N VAL A 26 -4.36 8.22 -3.05
CA VAL A 26 -4.56 9.60 -2.56
C VAL A 26 -4.24 9.72 -1.07
N LEU A 27 -4.68 8.75 -0.26
CA LEU A 27 -4.36 8.70 1.17
C LEU A 27 -2.85 8.57 1.42
N LEU A 28 -2.15 7.74 0.63
CA LEU A 28 -0.70 7.61 0.69
C LEU A 28 0.02 8.91 0.33
N LEU A 29 -0.42 9.61 -0.71
CA LEU A 29 0.13 10.93 -1.09
C LEU A 29 -0.12 11.98 -0.01
N ALA A 30 -1.33 12.03 0.56
CA ALA A 30 -1.65 12.93 1.66
C ALA A 30 -0.75 12.67 2.87
N LEU A 31 -0.53 11.41 3.25
CA LEU A 31 0.37 11.05 4.34
C LEU A 31 1.83 11.45 4.03
N ALA A 32 2.27 11.32 2.78
CA ALA A 32 3.61 11.73 2.35
C ALA A 32 3.83 13.25 2.45
N VAL A 33 2.82 14.06 2.10
CA VAL A 33 2.88 15.53 2.17
C VAL A 33 2.86 16.01 3.63
N TYR A 34 2.00 15.43 4.47
CA TYR A 34 1.83 15.86 5.87
C TYR A 34 2.75 15.15 6.87
N ARG A 35 3.69 14.32 6.40
CA ARG A 35 4.66 13.54 7.19
C ARG A 35 5.35 14.33 8.32
N HIS A 36 5.66 15.61 8.09
CA HIS A 36 6.42 16.43 9.04
C HIS A 36 5.54 17.34 9.92
N GLN A 37 4.21 17.31 9.76
CA GLN A 37 3.30 18.16 10.55
C GLN A 37 2.64 17.37 11.67
N HIS A 38 3.13 17.58 12.90
CA HIS A 38 2.44 17.17 14.12
C HIS A 38 1.40 18.21 14.53
N PRO A 39 0.17 17.84 14.93
CA PRO A 39 -0.34 16.47 15.16
C PRO A 39 -1.09 15.86 13.95
N VAL A 40 -1.22 16.60 12.84
CA VAL A 40 -2.07 16.23 11.68
C VAL A 40 -1.69 14.87 11.08
N ASN A 41 -0.39 14.53 11.04
CA ASN A 41 0.09 13.22 10.57
C ASN A 41 -0.52 12.03 11.33
N LEU A 42 -0.75 12.15 12.64
CA LEU A 42 -1.30 11.05 13.45
C LEU A 42 -2.78 10.78 13.11
N TYR A 43 -3.56 11.85 12.87
CA TYR A 43 -4.95 11.70 12.43
C TYR A 43 -5.04 11.05 11.05
N LEU A 44 -4.20 11.47 10.10
CA LEU A 44 -4.10 10.85 8.78
C LEU A 44 -3.68 9.38 8.86
N LEU A 45 -2.73 9.05 9.74
CA LEU A 45 -2.27 7.68 9.96
C LEU A 45 -3.38 6.79 10.53
N LEU A 46 -4.18 7.29 11.47
CA LEU A 46 -5.34 6.56 11.99
C LEU A 46 -6.37 6.28 10.89
N VAL A 47 -6.72 7.29 10.09
CA VAL A 47 -7.66 7.10 8.97
C VAL A 47 -7.12 6.09 7.97
N PHE A 48 -5.83 6.15 7.65
CA PHE A 48 -5.18 5.17 6.78
C PHE A 48 -5.23 3.76 7.37
N ALA A 49 -4.89 3.58 8.65
CA ALA A 49 -4.92 2.29 9.32
C ALA A 49 -6.32 1.67 9.35
N VAL A 50 -7.35 2.48 9.61
CA VAL A 50 -8.76 2.03 9.55
C VAL A 50 -9.14 1.61 8.13
N SER A 51 -8.75 2.38 7.11
CA SER A 51 -9.05 2.03 5.71
C SER A 51 -8.41 0.69 5.30
N VAL A 52 -7.18 0.42 5.75
CA VAL A 52 -6.50 -0.85 5.53
C VAL A 52 -7.18 -1.97 6.31
N ALA A 53 -7.56 -1.75 7.57
CA ALA A 53 -8.28 -2.74 8.37
C ALA A 53 -9.61 -3.14 7.72
N THR A 54 -10.36 -2.19 7.17
CA THR A 54 -11.56 -2.49 6.37
C THR A 54 -11.22 -3.30 5.13
N ALA A 55 -10.15 -2.96 4.41
CA ALA A 55 -9.71 -3.74 3.25
C ALA A 55 -9.37 -5.21 3.61
N LEU A 56 -8.73 -5.43 4.76
CA LEU A 56 -8.38 -6.78 5.24
C LEU A 56 -9.61 -7.67 5.51
N THR A 57 -10.76 -7.09 5.84
CA THR A 57 -12.00 -7.87 6.05
C THR A 57 -12.52 -8.55 4.78
N PHE A 58 -12.11 -8.10 3.59
CA PHE A 58 -12.48 -8.74 2.32
C PHE A 58 -11.65 -9.98 1.99
N TYR A 59 -10.54 -10.22 2.69
CA TYR A 59 -9.62 -11.33 2.45
C TYR A 59 -9.79 -12.44 3.48
N GLU A 60 -9.51 -13.69 3.09
CA GLU A 60 -9.57 -14.83 4.01
C GLU A 60 -8.44 -14.74 5.05
N TYR A 61 -8.74 -15.17 6.28
CA TYR A 61 -7.82 -15.08 7.42
C TYR A 61 -6.42 -15.67 7.12
N SER A 62 -6.36 -16.83 6.48
CA SER A 62 -5.10 -17.49 6.13
C SER A 62 -4.23 -16.65 5.19
N THR A 63 -4.85 -15.94 4.24
CA THR A 63 -4.14 -15.05 3.30
C THR A 63 -3.61 -13.82 4.02
N VAL A 64 -4.41 -13.23 4.91
CA VAL A 64 -4.02 -12.06 5.70
C VAL A 64 -2.84 -12.38 6.61
N LEU A 65 -2.87 -13.52 7.31
CA LEU A 65 -1.80 -13.93 8.21
C LEU A 65 -0.49 -14.22 7.46
N GLN A 66 -0.59 -14.84 6.29
CA GLN A 66 0.57 -15.08 5.43
C GLN A 66 1.18 -13.77 4.91
N ALA A 67 0.34 -12.83 4.46
CA ALA A 67 0.79 -11.52 4.02
C ALA A 67 1.49 -10.75 5.15
N LEU A 68 0.93 -10.78 6.36
CA LEU A 68 1.53 -10.17 7.55
C LEU A 68 2.90 -10.76 7.85
N PHE A 69 3.03 -12.09 7.89
CA PHE A 69 4.30 -12.75 8.16
C PHE A 69 5.36 -12.37 7.11
N LEU A 70 5.00 -12.38 5.83
CA LEU A 70 5.89 -11.99 4.75
C LEU A 70 6.32 -10.52 4.87
N THR A 71 5.38 -9.60 5.13
CA THR A 71 5.68 -8.17 5.33
C THR A 71 6.61 -7.97 6.52
N CYS A 72 6.37 -8.63 7.66
CA CYS A 72 7.24 -8.54 8.83
C CYS A 72 8.63 -9.11 8.56
N ALA A 73 8.73 -10.27 7.90
CA ALA A 73 10.01 -10.91 7.59
C ALA A 73 10.85 -10.04 6.64
N VAL A 74 10.23 -9.51 5.57
CA VAL A 74 10.88 -8.62 4.61
C VAL A 74 11.28 -7.30 5.29
N PHE A 75 10.38 -6.69 6.08
CA PHE A 75 10.68 -5.46 6.81
C PHE A 75 11.84 -5.64 7.78
N ALA A 76 11.85 -6.72 8.58
CA ALA A 76 12.93 -7.01 9.51
C ALA A 76 14.25 -7.28 8.78
N GLY A 77 14.21 -8.06 7.70
CA GLY A 77 15.38 -8.35 6.87
C GLY A 77 15.98 -7.10 6.23
N LEU A 78 15.15 -6.24 5.63
CA LEU A 78 15.61 -4.97 5.08
C LEU A 78 16.10 -4.02 6.17
N THR A 79 15.42 -3.94 7.33
CA THR A 79 15.83 -3.07 8.44
C THR A 79 17.22 -3.47 8.96
N ALA A 80 17.42 -4.77 9.21
CA ALA A 80 18.71 -5.31 9.62
C ALA A 80 19.81 -5.05 8.57
N TYR A 81 19.48 -5.23 7.28
CA TYR A 81 20.40 -4.92 6.18
C TYR A 81 20.75 -3.43 6.13
N THR A 82 19.76 -2.53 6.26
CA THR A 82 20.01 -1.08 6.23
C THR A 82 20.80 -0.58 7.44
N PHE A 83 20.63 -1.19 8.62
CA PHE A 83 21.43 -0.82 9.80
C PHE A 83 22.89 -1.26 9.70
N GLN A 84 23.17 -2.34 8.97
CA GLN A 84 24.54 -2.84 8.79
C GLN A 84 25.22 -2.28 7.54
N SER A 85 24.44 -1.88 6.53
CA SER A 85 24.95 -1.47 5.22
C SER A 85 25.48 -0.03 5.23
N LYS A 86 26.73 0.16 4.79
CA LYS A 86 27.33 1.48 4.53
C LYS A 86 27.05 1.98 3.10
N ARG A 87 26.04 1.43 2.43
CA ARG A 87 25.76 1.70 1.02
C ARG A 87 24.89 2.95 0.92
N ASP A 88 25.33 3.93 0.12
CA ASP A 88 24.57 5.16 -0.11
C ASP A 88 23.33 4.89 -0.99
N PHE A 89 22.15 4.90 -0.37
CA PHE A 89 20.87 4.69 -1.06
C PHE A 89 20.30 5.96 -1.72
N SER A 90 21.06 7.06 -1.76
CA SER A 90 20.60 8.34 -2.33
C SER A 90 20.13 8.22 -3.78
N LYS A 91 20.77 7.35 -4.58
CA LYS A 91 20.39 7.12 -5.99
C LYS A 91 19.16 6.22 -6.17
N LEU A 92 18.76 5.44 -5.15
CA LEU A 92 17.56 4.61 -5.23
C LEU A 92 16.28 5.44 -5.30
N GLY A 93 16.26 6.63 -4.68
CA GLY A 93 15.10 7.52 -4.73
C GLY A 93 14.72 7.92 -6.17
N VAL A 94 15.72 8.26 -6.99
CA VAL A 94 15.51 8.58 -8.41
C VAL A 94 15.01 7.36 -9.19
N GLY A 95 15.60 6.18 -8.96
CA GLY A 95 15.16 4.94 -9.59
C GLY A 95 13.72 4.55 -9.25
N LEU A 96 13.34 4.66 -7.97
CA LEU A 96 11.98 4.39 -7.49
C LEU A 96 10.96 5.37 -8.10
N PHE A 97 11.30 6.66 -8.17
CA PHE A 97 10.43 7.67 -8.77
C PHE A 97 10.21 7.43 -10.27
N THR A 98 11.29 7.14 -11.02
CA THR A 98 11.19 6.81 -12.45
C THR A 98 10.39 5.53 -12.69
N CYS A 99 10.64 4.49 -11.88
CA CYS A 99 9.89 3.22 -11.97
C CYS A 99 8.39 3.44 -11.72
N LEU A 100 8.04 4.27 -10.72
CA LEU A 100 6.65 4.61 -10.42
C LEU A 100 5.96 5.30 -11.60
N TRP A 101 6.61 6.28 -12.26
CA TRP A 101 6.06 6.91 -13.46
C TRP A 101 5.88 5.94 -14.62
N ILE A 102 6.82 5.02 -14.84
CA ILE A 102 6.71 3.98 -15.86
C ILE A 102 5.49 3.09 -15.57
N LEU A 103 5.29 2.66 -14.31
CA LEU A 103 4.14 1.83 -13.93
C LEU A 103 2.81 2.57 -14.13
N ILE A 104 2.73 3.86 -13.79
CA ILE A 104 1.53 4.68 -14.01
C ILE A 104 1.22 4.77 -15.50
N ILE A 105 2.20 5.16 -16.33
CA ILE A 105 2.00 5.30 -17.78
C ILE A 105 1.63 3.95 -18.41
N ALA A 106 2.32 2.87 -18.03
CA ALA A 106 2.01 1.53 -18.49
C ALA A 106 0.60 1.07 -18.11
N SER A 107 0.09 1.50 -16.94
CA SER A 107 -1.29 1.21 -16.52
C SER A 107 -2.35 1.90 -17.39
N PHE A 108 -2.03 3.04 -18.02
CA PHE A 108 -2.92 3.73 -18.96
C PHE A 108 -2.78 3.23 -20.40
N MET A 109 -1.69 2.53 -20.73
CA MET A 109 -1.43 1.97 -22.06
C MET A 109 -2.09 0.59 -22.28
N ARG A 110 -2.98 0.16 -21.38
CA ARG A 110 -3.73 -1.09 -21.49
C ARG A 110 -5.23 -0.84 -21.62
#